data_AF-A0A2W7PLT8-F1
#
_entry.id   AF-A0A2W7PLT8-F1
#
_cell.length_a   1.000
_cell.length_b   1.000
_cell.length_c   1.000
_cell.angle_alpha   90.00
_cell.angle_beta   90.00
_cell.angle_gamma   90.00
#
_symmetry.space_group_name_H-M   'P 1'
#
loop_
_entity.id
_entity.type
_entity.pdbx_description
1 polymer ?
#
loop_
_entity_poly.entity_id
_entity_poly.type
_entity_poly.pdbx_seq_one_letter_code
_entity_poly.pdbx_strand_id
1 'polypeptide(L)'
;MKRQPTTQQITWFLDLYRNSQLDLEPPYQRKSVWSSKDRKFFLDTIFRNYPAPPIFIHRTVNDQGYTKYHVVDGKQRLETILLFFESKISIAPDFGDVNLNGKKFKDLTPEYKRRFWDYTLVVDFIDSIDGNNIEEVFDRVNRNARNLLPQELRHARYNGWFINFVEEESDTDFWWDYKISTRGRDKRMKNVQFVSELIMIVLENKIVGFDQGYIDEVYAKYDEIEELLESGDFSLEDFTKRLSEIKQFIVDVDMHNESISKFASGSNNNYYTLWAYIHLNNPQNPADFAIAYEAFMEKVSKVKEMQDAGEVIEEDVLNYSNNSKGAVTDLPQRRERLLALTNSI
;
A
#
# COMPACT_ATOMS: atom_id res chain seq x y z
N MET A 1 9.68 24.79 21.14
CA MET A 1 8.41 24.05 21.35
C MET A 1 8.56 23.15 22.57
N LYS A 2 7.66 23.26 23.56
CA LYS A 2 7.61 22.35 24.71
C LYS A 2 6.39 21.42 24.52
N ARG A 3 6.60 20.10 24.58
CA ARG A 3 5.51 19.12 24.61
C ARG A 3 5.15 18.80 26.05
N GLN A 4 3.86 18.72 26.34
CA GLN A 4 3.35 18.30 27.63
C GLN A 4 2.36 17.15 27.41
N PRO A 5 2.83 15.89 27.34
CA PRO A 5 1.96 14.74 27.23
C PRO A 5 1.19 14.57 28.54
N THR A 6 -0.13 14.44 28.43
CA THR A 6 -1.04 14.11 29.54
C THR A 6 -2.04 13.09 29.06
N THR A 7 -2.80 12.51 29.97
CA THR A 7 -4.00 11.73 29.63
C THR A 7 -5.25 12.56 29.88
N GLN A 8 -6.27 12.37 29.04
CA GLN A 8 -7.60 12.97 29.20
C GLN A 8 -8.66 11.91 28.89
N GLN A 9 -9.71 11.87 29.71
CA GLN A 9 -10.88 11.03 29.44
C GLN A 9 -11.76 11.65 28.36
N ILE A 10 -12.61 10.83 27.74
CA ILE A 10 -13.59 11.32 26.75
C ILE A 10 -14.46 12.45 27.31
N THR A 11 -14.83 12.39 28.59
CA THR A 11 -15.62 13.42 29.28
C THR A 11 -15.02 14.82 29.15
N TRP A 12 -13.70 14.96 29.25
CA TRP A 12 -13.01 16.23 29.10
C TRP A 12 -13.27 16.86 27.72
N PHE A 13 -13.17 16.08 26.65
CA PHE A 13 -13.46 16.55 25.30
C PHE A 13 -14.94 16.89 25.09
N LEU A 14 -15.84 16.13 25.70
CA LEU A 14 -17.28 16.42 25.65
C LEU A 14 -17.60 17.76 26.32
N ASP A 15 -16.95 18.07 27.43
CA ASP A 15 -17.14 19.34 28.13
C ASP A 15 -16.57 20.52 27.32
N LEU A 16 -15.39 20.35 26.71
CA LEU A 16 -14.84 21.36 25.79
C LEU A 16 -15.76 21.61 24.60
N TYR A 17 -16.35 20.56 24.02
CA TYR A 17 -17.30 20.67 22.93
C TYR A 17 -18.57 21.43 23.34
N ARG A 18 -19.16 21.09 24.50
CA ARG A 18 -20.34 21.77 25.05
C ARG A 18 -20.08 23.26 25.32
N ASN A 19 -18.88 23.59 25.79
CA ASN A 19 -18.48 24.97 26.07
C ASN A 19 -18.02 25.74 24.82
N SER A 20 -18.11 25.13 23.63
CA SER A 20 -17.63 25.71 22.36
C SER A 20 -16.13 26.08 22.38
N GLN A 21 -15.34 25.36 23.19
CA GLN A 21 -13.90 25.55 23.36
C GLN A 21 -13.06 24.66 22.45
N LEU A 22 -13.66 23.62 21.86
CA LEU A 22 -13.01 22.68 20.96
C LEU A 22 -13.13 23.14 19.51
N ASP A 23 -12.01 23.45 18.87
CA ASP A 23 -11.93 23.79 17.45
C ASP A 23 -11.40 22.60 16.64
N LEU A 24 -12.27 22.05 15.79
CA LEU A 24 -12.00 20.92 14.90
C LEU A 24 -11.74 21.34 13.45
N GLU A 25 -11.81 22.62 13.11
CA GLU A 25 -11.69 23.10 11.72
C GLU A 25 -10.68 24.23 11.57
N PRO A 26 -9.41 24.03 11.95
CA PRO A 26 -8.44 25.08 11.74
C PRO A 26 -8.12 25.26 10.24
N PRO A 27 -7.80 26.49 9.79
CA PRO A 27 -7.73 26.87 8.36
C PRO A 27 -6.65 26.13 7.54
N TYR A 28 -5.68 25.50 8.20
CA TYR A 28 -4.53 24.81 7.60
C TYR A 28 -4.72 23.28 7.48
N GLN A 29 -5.92 22.75 7.75
CA GLN A 29 -6.16 21.30 7.78
C GLN A 29 -6.56 20.71 6.42
N ARG A 30 -6.05 19.52 6.10
CA ARG A 30 -6.47 18.75 4.90
C ARG A 30 -7.89 18.20 5.08
N LYS A 31 -8.65 18.13 3.99
CA LYS A 31 -9.95 17.43 3.91
C LYS A 31 -9.73 15.91 3.88
N SER A 32 -9.29 15.32 5.00
CA SER A 32 -9.31 13.87 5.18
C SER A 32 -10.61 13.49 5.87
N VAL A 33 -11.35 12.53 5.31
CA VAL A 33 -12.68 12.12 5.79
C VAL A 33 -12.62 10.63 6.12
N TRP A 34 -12.89 10.26 7.38
CA TRP A 34 -13.09 8.84 7.74
C TRP A 34 -14.41 8.31 7.19
N SER A 35 -14.34 7.14 6.56
CA SER A 35 -15.51 6.38 6.12
C SER A 35 -16.31 5.86 7.32
N SER A 36 -17.54 5.42 7.08
CA SER A 36 -18.37 4.78 8.12
C SER A 36 -17.66 3.55 8.74
N LYS A 37 -16.88 2.81 7.95
CA LYS A 37 -16.12 1.64 8.41
C LYS A 37 -15.01 2.04 9.39
N ASP A 38 -14.24 3.09 9.07
CA ASP A 38 -13.16 3.58 9.93
C ASP A 38 -13.69 4.08 11.29
N ARG A 39 -14.83 4.78 11.26
CA ARG A 39 -15.50 5.28 12.48
C ARG A 39 -15.96 4.13 13.37
N LYS A 40 -16.55 3.08 12.78
CA LYS A 40 -16.96 1.88 13.52
C LYS A 40 -15.76 1.14 14.12
N PHE A 41 -14.66 1.02 13.37
CA PHE A 41 -13.43 0.40 13.87
C PHE A 41 -12.82 1.18 15.04
N PHE A 42 -12.89 2.51 15.01
CA PHE A 42 -12.45 3.32 16.15
C PHE A 42 -13.36 3.17 17.38
N LEU A 43 -14.68 3.02 17.20
CA LEU A 43 -15.57 2.69 18.31
C LEU A 43 -15.23 1.32 18.93
N ASP A 44 -14.86 0.33 18.10
CA ASP A 44 -14.33 -0.96 18.57
C ASP A 44 -13.08 -0.80 19.43
N THR A 45 -12.13 0.03 18.99
CA THR A 45 -10.95 0.39 19.79
C THR A 45 -11.33 0.94 21.17
N ILE A 46 -12.32 1.84 21.24
CA ILE A 46 -12.77 2.44 22.51
C ILE A 46 -13.39 1.39 23.43
N PHE A 47 -14.38 0.62 22.95
CA PHE A 47 -15.13 -0.31 23.79
C PHE A 47 -14.31 -1.54 24.21
N ARG A 48 -13.30 -1.92 23.43
CA ARG A 48 -12.32 -2.96 23.78
C ARG A 48 -11.13 -2.42 24.58
N ASN A 49 -11.09 -1.10 24.82
CA ASN A 49 -10.03 -0.42 25.57
C ASN A 49 -8.63 -0.63 24.96
N TYR A 50 -8.55 -0.69 23.63
CA TYR A 50 -7.29 -0.74 22.90
C TYR A 50 -6.62 0.65 22.88
N PRO A 51 -5.27 0.70 22.82
CA PRO A 51 -4.55 1.96 22.75
C PRO A 51 -4.86 2.71 21.45
N ALA A 52 -5.18 4.00 21.55
CA ALA A 52 -5.32 4.90 20.41
C ALA A 52 -4.13 5.87 20.31
N PRO A 53 -3.76 6.31 19.09
CA PRO A 53 -2.70 7.29 18.93
C PRO A 53 -3.06 8.64 19.61
N PRO A 54 -2.06 9.42 20.04
CA PRO A 54 -2.28 10.65 20.79
C PRO A 54 -3.08 11.69 19.99
N ILE A 55 -3.81 12.54 20.70
CA ILE A 55 -4.46 13.74 20.16
C ILE A 55 -3.51 14.91 20.38
N PHE A 56 -3.15 15.60 19.31
CA PHE A 56 -2.31 16.79 19.41
C PHE A 56 -3.19 18.02 19.48
N ILE A 57 -2.95 18.91 20.45
CA ILE A 57 -3.78 20.09 20.68
C ILE A 57 -2.89 21.32 20.83
N HIS A 58 -3.23 22.39 20.12
CA HIS A 58 -2.68 23.72 20.31
C HIS A 58 -3.67 24.56 21.13
N ARG A 59 -3.23 25.07 22.27
CA ARG A 59 -4.05 25.88 23.17
C ARG A 59 -3.79 27.36 22.92
N THR A 60 -4.86 28.14 22.72
CA THR A 60 -4.80 29.60 22.67
C THR A 60 -5.63 30.19 23.80
N VAL A 61 -5.19 31.31 24.34
CA VAL A 61 -5.91 32.06 25.37
C VAL A 61 -6.06 33.47 24.86
N ASN A 62 -7.29 34.00 24.82
CA ASN A 62 -7.52 35.38 24.42
C ASN A 62 -7.30 36.35 25.60
N ASP A 63 -7.32 37.65 25.33
CA ASP A 63 -7.11 38.70 26.33
C ASP A 63 -8.15 38.73 27.47
N GLN A 64 -9.26 38.00 27.30
CA GLN A 64 -10.32 37.84 28.30
C GLN A 64 -10.16 36.56 29.14
N GLY A 65 -9.08 35.81 28.95
CA GLY A 65 -8.82 34.53 29.64
C GLY A 65 -9.62 33.35 29.09
N TYR A 66 -10.37 33.52 27.99
CA TYR A 66 -11.08 32.42 27.34
C TYR A 66 -10.09 31.55 26.57
N THR A 67 -10.08 30.27 26.91
CA THR A 67 -9.19 29.28 26.30
C THR A 67 -9.90 28.54 25.17
N LYS A 68 -9.24 28.47 24.00
CA LYS A 68 -9.62 27.59 22.88
C LYS A 68 -8.57 26.50 22.67
N TYR A 69 -9.06 25.32 22.28
CA TYR A 69 -8.27 24.14 22.01
C TYR A 69 -8.41 23.79 20.53
N HIS A 70 -7.38 24.08 19.75
CA HIS A 70 -7.31 23.78 18.33
C HIS A 70 -6.72 22.38 18.13
N VAL A 71 -7.52 21.48 17.56
CA VAL A 71 -7.10 20.09 17.34
C VAL A 71 -6.16 20.03 16.15
N VAL A 72 -4.94 19.56 16.41
CA VAL A 72 -3.86 19.51 15.42
C VAL A 72 -3.88 18.20 14.65
N ASP A 73 -3.96 17.09 15.39
CA ASP A 73 -4.13 15.74 14.87
C ASP A 73 -5.12 14.97 15.74
N GLY A 74 -5.80 13.99 15.16
CA GLY A 74 -6.85 13.21 15.84
C GLY A 74 -8.26 13.77 15.68
N LYS A 75 -8.48 14.70 14.73
CA LYS A 75 -9.81 15.22 14.40
C LYS A 75 -10.83 14.12 14.18
N GLN A 76 -10.53 13.16 13.31
CA GLN A 76 -11.49 12.12 12.95
C GLN A 76 -11.85 11.22 14.14
N ARG A 77 -10.91 11.01 15.07
CA ARG A 77 -11.14 10.32 16.35
C ARG A 77 -12.14 11.10 17.22
N LEU A 78 -11.86 12.38 17.46
CA LEU A 78 -12.74 13.24 18.26
C LEU A 78 -14.11 13.43 17.62
N GLU A 79 -14.16 13.65 16.31
CA GLU A 79 -15.42 13.78 15.57
C GLU A 79 -16.25 12.50 15.68
N THR A 80 -15.63 11.32 15.61
CA THR A 80 -16.31 10.03 15.82
C THR A 80 -16.87 9.91 17.23
N ILE A 81 -16.11 10.31 18.25
CA ILE A 81 -16.57 10.35 19.65
C ILE A 81 -17.81 11.24 19.79
N LEU A 82 -17.77 12.45 19.20
CA LEU A 82 -18.87 13.41 19.26
C LEU A 82 -20.11 12.91 18.52
N LEU A 83 -19.95 12.44 17.28
CA LEU A 83 -21.05 11.89 16.49
C LEU A 83 -21.70 10.68 17.16
N PHE A 84 -20.90 9.82 17.81
CA PHE A 84 -21.41 8.68 18.54
C PHE A 84 -22.16 9.11 19.79
N PHE A 85 -21.60 10.02 20.58
CA PHE A 85 -22.23 10.59 21.77
C PHE A 85 -23.60 11.23 21.45
N GLU A 86 -23.67 11.96 20.33
CA GLU A 86 -24.92 12.55 19.81
C GLU A 86 -25.86 11.53 19.15
N SER A 87 -25.51 10.23 19.16
CA SER A 87 -26.28 9.13 18.55
C SER A 87 -26.52 9.30 17.04
N LYS A 88 -25.63 10.01 16.35
CA LYS A 88 -25.63 10.18 14.88
C LYS A 88 -25.08 8.94 14.16
N ILE A 89 -24.09 8.27 14.76
CA ILE A 89 -23.53 7.00 14.27
C ILE A 89 -23.80 5.86 15.26
N SER A 90 -23.65 4.62 14.80
CA SER A 90 -23.84 3.40 15.60
C SER A 90 -22.58 2.53 15.62
N ILE A 91 -22.50 1.64 16.60
CA ILE A 91 -21.53 0.55 16.65
C ILE A 91 -21.80 -0.41 15.46
N ALA A 92 -20.78 -1.16 15.05
CA ALA A 92 -20.90 -2.19 14.03
C ALA A 92 -21.96 -3.25 14.42
N PRO A 93 -22.81 -3.72 13.50
CA PRO A 93 -23.79 -4.79 13.78
C PRO A 93 -23.14 -6.12 14.21
N ASP A 94 -21.92 -6.34 13.75
CA ASP A 94 -21.09 -7.54 13.89
C ASP A 94 -19.96 -7.35 14.92
N PHE A 95 -20.16 -6.48 15.92
CA PHE A 95 -19.16 -6.19 16.96
C PHE A 95 -18.76 -7.42 17.79
N GLY A 96 -19.62 -8.43 17.87
CA GLY A 96 -19.40 -9.65 18.66
C GLY A 96 -19.86 -9.54 20.11
N ASP A 97 -20.63 -8.50 20.47
CA ASP A 97 -21.28 -8.34 21.77
C ASP A 97 -22.73 -7.89 21.56
N VAL A 98 -23.69 -8.75 21.94
CA VAL A 98 -25.14 -8.51 21.78
C VAL A 98 -25.58 -7.20 22.44
N ASN A 99 -24.88 -6.75 23.49
CA ASN A 99 -25.20 -5.50 24.17
C ASN A 99 -24.73 -4.25 23.42
N LEU A 100 -23.84 -4.40 22.44
CA LEU A 100 -23.24 -3.31 21.66
C LEU A 100 -23.61 -3.35 20.17
N ASN A 101 -23.85 -4.55 19.62
CA ASN A 101 -24.14 -4.79 18.20
C ASN A 101 -25.18 -3.81 17.64
N GLY A 102 -24.77 -2.97 16.70
CA GLY A 102 -25.64 -2.01 16.00
C GLY A 102 -26.19 -0.85 16.84
N LYS A 103 -25.83 -0.75 18.13
CA LYS A 103 -26.43 0.23 19.04
C LYS A 103 -25.84 1.63 18.86
N LYS A 104 -26.67 2.63 19.14
CA LYS A 104 -26.24 4.03 19.28
C LYS A 104 -26.01 4.34 20.76
N PHE A 105 -25.31 5.44 21.05
CA PHE A 105 -24.97 5.81 22.43
C PHE A 105 -26.19 5.88 23.36
N LYS A 106 -27.31 6.44 22.89
CA LYS A 106 -28.55 6.52 23.68
C LYS A 106 -29.08 5.13 24.13
N ASP A 107 -28.87 4.11 23.31
CA ASP A 107 -29.39 2.73 23.48
C ASP A 107 -28.48 1.85 24.35
N LEU A 108 -27.34 2.40 24.82
CA LEU A 108 -26.39 1.70 25.70
C LEU A 108 -26.88 1.66 27.15
N THR A 109 -26.55 0.57 27.84
CA THR A 109 -26.74 0.44 29.30
C THR A 109 -25.81 1.42 30.05
N PRO A 110 -26.13 1.76 31.32
CA PRO A 110 -25.27 2.64 32.13
C PRO A 110 -23.82 2.15 32.24
N GLU A 111 -23.60 0.84 32.25
CA GLU A 111 -22.28 0.22 32.30
C GLU A 111 -21.45 0.55 31.05
N TYR A 112 -21.99 0.33 29.85
CA TYR A 112 -21.28 0.64 28.60
C TYR A 112 -21.10 2.14 28.38
N LYS A 113 -22.03 2.97 28.85
CA LYS A 113 -21.85 4.43 28.85
C LYS A 113 -20.66 4.84 29.71
N ARG A 114 -20.49 4.22 30.88
CA ARG A 114 -19.32 4.43 31.75
C ARG A 114 -18.03 3.99 31.08
N ARG A 115 -18.00 2.81 30.44
CA ARG A 115 -16.83 2.36 29.67
C ARG A 115 -16.42 3.35 28.58
N PHE A 116 -17.39 3.93 27.88
CA PHE A 116 -17.13 4.98 26.89
C PHE A 116 -16.55 6.25 27.53
N TRP A 117 -17.14 6.74 28.63
CA TRP A 117 -16.67 7.95 29.30
C TRP A 117 -15.27 7.81 29.90
N ASP A 118 -14.96 6.66 30.47
CA ASP A 118 -13.70 6.37 31.15
C ASP A 118 -12.54 6.10 30.18
N TYR A 119 -12.83 5.89 28.88
CA TYR A 119 -11.80 5.70 27.88
C TYR A 119 -10.85 6.89 27.84
N THR A 120 -9.57 6.59 27.95
CA THR A 120 -8.52 7.59 28.19
C THR A 120 -7.65 7.74 26.94
N LEU A 121 -7.59 8.97 26.44
CA LEU A 121 -6.74 9.36 25.30
C LEU A 121 -5.49 10.07 25.81
N VAL A 122 -4.36 9.79 25.16
CA VAL A 122 -3.14 10.58 25.35
C VAL A 122 -3.32 11.90 24.60
N VAL A 123 -3.03 13.02 25.25
CA VAL A 123 -3.10 14.37 24.71
C VAL A 123 -1.73 15.02 24.80
N ASP A 124 -1.23 15.48 23.66
CA ASP A 124 -0.01 16.26 23.58
C ASP A 124 -0.35 17.74 23.35
N PHE A 125 -0.13 18.56 24.37
CA PHE A 125 -0.21 20.01 24.21
C PHE A 125 1.04 20.53 23.51
N ILE A 126 0.80 21.26 22.43
CA ILE A 126 1.83 21.97 21.68
C ILE A 126 1.77 23.42 22.13
N ASP A 127 2.78 23.86 22.88
CA ASP A 127 2.94 25.28 23.20
C ASP A 127 3.64 25.99 22.03
N SER A 128 2.99 26.99 21.41
CA SER A 128 3.66 27.91 20.50
C SER A 128 4.59 28.80 21.34
N ILE A 129 5.89 28.66 21.09
CA ILE A 129 6.90 29.57 21.62
C ILE A 129 7.25 30.49 20.46
N ASP A 130 7.25 31.80 20.72
CA ASP A 130 7.53 32.89 19.78
C ASP A 130 8.50 32.45 18.67
N GLY A 131 8.02 32.50 17.42
CA GLY A 131 8.82 32.27 16.21
C GLY A 131 8.73 30.89 15.55
N ASN A 132 8.03 29.89 16.10
CA ASN A 132 7.82 28.60 15.40
C ASN A 132 6.54 28.62 14.55
N ASN A 133 6.67 28.33 13.24
CA ASN A 133 5.52 28.17 12.35
C ASN A 133 4.78 26.87 12.72
N ILE A 134 3.58 27.01 13.28
CA ILE A 134 2.70 25.89 13.63
C ILE A 134 2.49 24.96 12.42
N GLU A 135 2.50 25.50 11.19
CA GLU A 135 2.44 24.76 9.91
C GLU A 135 3.56 23.75 9.75
N GLU A 136 4.78 24.03 10.22
CA GLU A 136 5.89 23.08 10.14
C GLU A 136 5.70 21.91 11.12
N VAL A 137 5.11 22.17 12.29
CA VAL A 137 4.73 21.14 13.26
C VAL A 137 3.63 20.26 12.67
N PHE A 138 2.64 20.86 12.00
CA PHE A 138 1.60 20.13 11.26
C PHE A 138 2.19 19.24 10.18
N ASP A 139 3.08 19.77 9.35
CA ASP A 139 3.72 19.04 8.27
C ASP A 139 4.54 17.87 8.82
N ARG A 140 5.24 18.06 9.94
CA ARG A 140 6.05 17.01 10.60
C ARG A 140 5.20 15.93 11.25
N VAL A 141 4.13 16.28 11.96
CA VAL A 141 3.22 15.29 12.59
C VAL A 141 2.54 14.43 11.51
N ASN A 142 2.05 15.05 10.44
CA ASN A 142 1.45 14.34 9.31
C ASN A 142 2.47 13.46 8.54
N ARG A 143 3.70 13.94 8.36
CA ARG A 143 4.78 13.12 7.74
C ARG A 143 5.21 11.95 8.61
N ASN A 144 5.07 12.06 9.93
CA ASN A 144 5.37 11.01 10.90
C ASN A 144 4.24 10.00 11.04
N ALA A 145 2.98 10.41 10.84
CA ALA A 145 1.84 9.52 10.62
C ALA A 145 1.90 8.97 9.18
N ARG A 146 2.91 8.15 8.89
CA ARG A 146 3.04 7.54 7.56
C ARG A 146 1.90 6.56 7.34
N ASN A 147 1.03 6.88 6.37
CA ASN A 147 0.08 5.90 5.85
C ASN A 147 0.85 4.69 5.33
N LEU A 148 0.39 3.49 5.71
CA LEU A 148 0.84 2.24 5.12
C LEU A 148 0.60 2.30 3.59
N LEU A 149 1.58 1.83 2.83
CA LEU A 149 1.43 1.60 1.40
C LEU A 149 0.43 0.45 1.19
N PRO A 150 -0.18 0.34 0.01
CA PRO A 150 -1.09 -0.77 -0.29
C PRO A 150 -0.50 -2.15 0.05
N GLN A 151 0.77 -2.40 -0.28
CA GLN A 151 1.41 -3.67 0.07
C GLN A 151 1.56 -3.88 1.58
N GLU A 152 1.90 -2.84 2.35
CA GLU A 152 1.99 -2.93 3.81
C GLU A 152 0.59 -3.13 4.44
N LEU A 153 -0.46 -2.63 3.80
CA LEU A 153 -1.85 -2.94 4.18
C LEU A 153 -2.22 -4.40 3.88
N ARG A 154 -1.73 -4.97 2.77
CA ARG A 154 -1.94 -6.39 2.46
C ARG A 154 -1.25 -7.29 3.46
N HIS A 155 0.02 -7.01 3.77
CA HIS A 155 0.74 -7.70 4.83
C HIS A 155 -0.01 -7.68 6.18
N ALA A 156 -0.61 -6.54 6.52
CA ALA A 156 -1.39 -6.43 7.77
C ALA A 156 -2.76 -7.11 7.70
N ARG A 157 -3.31 -7.35 6.50
CA ARG A 157 -4.67 -7.85 6.27
C ARG A 157 -4.73 -9.35 6.05
N TYR A 158 -3.75 -9.90 5.35
CA TYR A 158 -3.68 -11.29 4.91
C TYR A 158 -2.58 -12.02 5.68
N ASN A 159 -2.77 -13.31 5.93
CA ASN A 159 -1.79 -14.16 6.61
C ASN A 159 -1.74 -15.59 6.04
N GLY A 160 -2.38 -15.83 4.89
CA GLY A 160 -2.46 -17.10 4.21
C GLY A 160 -1.31 -17.36 3.24
N TRP A 161 -1.50 -18.32 2.32
CA TRP A 161 -0.42 -18.85 1.50
C TRP A 161 0.27 -17.78 0.66
N PHE A 162 -0.48 -16.96 -0.06
CA PHE A 162 0.12 -16.08 -1.08
C PHE A 162 1.02 -14.98 -0.50
N ILE A 163 0.61 -14.31 0.59
CA ILE A 163 1.46 -13.27 1.21
C ILE A 163 2.75 -13.87 1.77
N ASN A 164 2.65 -14.99 2.48
CA ASN A 164 3.81 -15.67 3.06
C ASN A 164 4.75 -16.19 1.95
N PHE A 165 4.18 -16.80 0.90
CA PHE A 165 4.93 -17.27 -0.25
C PHE A 165 5.71 -16.14 -0.92
N VAL A 166 5.06 -15.02 -1.22
CA VAL A 166 5.74 -13.91 -1.91
C VAL A 166 6.82 -13.26 -1.04
N GLU A 167 6.61 -13.16 0.28
CA GLU A 167 7.61 -12.63 1.20
C GLU A 167 8.87 -13.53 1.21
N GLU A 168 8.69 -14.82 1.48
CA GLU A 168 9.78 -15.80 1.44
C GLU A 168 10.48 -15.82 0.08
N GLU A 169 9.69 -15.83 -0.99
CA GLU A 169 10.19 -15.83 -2.36
C GLU A 169 11.02 -14.58 -2.63
N SER A 170 10.55 -13.39 -2.22
CA SER A 170 11.24 -12.12 -2.44
C SER A 170 12.60 -11.99 -1.71
N ASP A 171 12.82 -12.82 -0.69
CA ASP A 171 14.06 -12.88 0.07
C ASP A 171 15.08 -13.88 -0.50
N THR A 172 14.71 -14.68 -1.51
CA THR A 172 15.64 -15.62 -2.15
C THR A 172 16.72 -14.91 -2.97
N ASP A 173 17.94 -15.47 -2.99
CA ASP A 173 19.12 -14.90 -3.68
C ASP A 173 18.85 -14.54 -5.14
N PHE A 174 18.02 -15.34 -5.84
CA PHE A 174 17.62 -15.09 -7.22
C PHE A 174 17.14 -13.64 -7.46
N TRP A 175 16.25 -13.11 -6.61
CA TRP A 175 15.75 -11.75 -6.81
C TRP A 175 16.77 -10.68 -6.46
N TRP A 176 17.70 -10.99 -5.55
CA TRP A 176 18.79 -10.08 -5.19
C TRP A 176 19.85 -9.98 -6.28
N ASP A 177 20.18 -11.11 -6.92
CA ASP A 177 21.15 -11.17 -8.02
C ASP A 177 20.69 -10.31 -9.20
N TYR A 178 19.40 -10.37 -9.55
CA TYR A 178 18.81 -9.53 -10.61
C TYR A 178 18.33 -8.15 -10.13
N LYS A 179 18.69 -7.74 -8.90
CA LYS A 179 18.36 -6.44 -8.29
C LYS A 179 16.87 -6.13 -8.28
N ILE A 180 16.04 -7.16 -8.32
CA ILE A 180 14.59 -7.07 -8.16
C ILE A 180 14.28 -6.80 -6.70
N SER A 181 14.96 -7.55 -5.82
CA SER A 181 15.12 -7.25 -4.40
C SER A 181 16.40 -6.46 -4.16
N THR A 182 16.29 -5.40 -3.37
CA THR A 182 17.42 -4.61 -2.87
C THR A 182 17.03 -4.05 -1.52
N ARG A 183 18.00 -3.71 -0.65
CA ARG A 183 17.72 -3.07 0.65
C ARG A 183 16.84 -1.82 0.53
N GLY A 184 16.95 -1.08 -0.57
CA GLY A 184 16.14 0.11 -0.82
C GLY A 184 14.68 -0.20 -1.18
N ARG A 185 14.43 -1.33 -1.84
CA ARG A 185 13.08 -1.80 -2.24
C ARG A 185 12.40 -2.61 -1.15
N ASP A 186 13.18 -3.41 -0.43
CA ASP A 186 12.75 -4.12 0.75
C ASP A 186 12.15 -3.18 1.80
N LYS A 187 12.74 -1.98 1.92
CA LYS A 187 12.17 -0.91 2.72
C LYS A 187 10.75 -0.56 2.24
N ARG A 188 9.77 -0.91 3.07
CA ARG A 188 8.32 -0.77 2.83
C ARG A 188 7.77 -1.74 1.77
N MET A 189 8.36 -2.93 1.67
CA MET A 189 7.81 -4.07 0.94
C MET A 189 7.59 -3.83 -0.57
N LYS A 190 8.41 -2.98 -1.20
CA LYS A 190 8.29 -2.72 -2.65
C LYS A 190 8.81 -3.88 -3.48
N ASN A 191 9.77 -4.64 -2.96
CA ASN A 191 10.18 -5.94 -3.50
C ASN A 191 9.00 -6.92 -3.47
N VAL A 192 8.37 -7.12 -2.31
CA VAL A 192 7.21 -8.02 -2.13
C VAL A 192 6.07 -7.62 -3.07
N GLN A 193 5.76 -6.33 -3.17
CA GLN A 193 4.79 -5.82 -4.14
C GLN A 193 5.13 -6.26 -5.56
N PHE A 194 6.35 -5.99 -6.02
CA PHE A 194 6.70 -6.25 -7.41
C PHE A 194 6.84 -7.75 -7.70
N VAL A 195 7.41 -8.53 -6.79
CA VAL A 195 7.45 -10.01 -6.90
C VAL A 195 6.03 -10.56 -6.94
N SER A 196 5.09 -10.04 -6.12
CA SER A 196 3.69 -10.47 -6.18
C SER A 196 3.09 -10.27 -7.57
N GLU A 197 3.37 -9.15 -8.24
CA GLU A 197 2.89 -8.89 -9.60
C GLU A 197 3.45 -9.86 -10.64
N LEU A 198 4.70 -10.32 -10.47
CA LEU A 198 5.32 -11.33 -11.33
C LEU A 198 4.70 -12.71 -11.10
N ILE A 199 4.49 -13.08 -9.84
CA ILE A 199 3.86 -14.35 -9.47
C ILE A 199 2.40 -14.39 -9.93
N MET A 200 1.66 -13.27 -9.87
CA MET A 200 0.28 -13.19 -10.38
C MET A 200 0.17 -13.54 -11.86
N ILE A 201 1.18 -13.24 -12.68
CA ILE A 201 1.17 -13.65 -14.09
C ILE A 201 1.14 -15.17 -14.22
N VAL A 202 1.88 -15.85 -13.35
CA VAL A 202 1.96 -17.33 -13.33
C VAL A 202 0.66 -17.93 -12.80
N LEU A 203 0.10 -17.35 -11.73
CA LEU A 203 -1.14 -17.82 -11.10
C LEU A 203 -2.36 -17.62 -12.01
N GLU A 204 -2.46 -16.46 -12.66
CA GLU A 204 -3.63 -16.08 -13.47
C GLU A 204 -3.44 -16.37 -14.96
N ASN A 205 -2.25 -16.88 -15.35
CA ASN A 205 -1.85 -17.18 -16.73
C ASN A 205 -2.16 -16.04 -17.72
N LYS A 206 -1.93 -14.79 -17.29
CA LYS A 206 -2.18 -13.58 -18.06
C LYS A 206 -1.38 -12.42 -17.49
N ILE A 207 -1.09 -11.42 -18.32
CA ILE A 207 -0.53 -10.17 -17.82
C ILE A 207 -1.54 -9.37 -16.99
N VAL A 208 -1.05 -8.79 -15.91
CA VAL A 208 -1.83 -8.01 -14.94
C VAL A 208 -1.38 -6.54 -14.94
N GLY A 209 -2.30 -5.63 -14.61
CA GLY A 209 -1.98 -4.21 -14.43
C GLY A 209 -1.49 -3.90 -13.01
N PHE A 210 -1.47 -2.62 -12.65
CA PHE A 210 -1.17 -2.14 -11.29
C PHE A 210 -2.44 -1.67 -10.54
N ASP A 211 -3.61 -2.13 -10.97
CA ASP A 211 -4.86 -1.84 -10.28
C ASP A 211 -4.85 -2.46 -8.89
N GLN A 212 -4.92 -1.61 -7.86
CA GLN A 212 -4.78 -2.05 -6.47
C GLN A 212 -5.95 -2.94 -6.03
N GLY A 213 -7.16 -2.71 -6.58
CA GLY A 213 -8.34 -3.53 -6.28
C GLY A 213 -8.18 -4.94 -6.81
N TYR A 214 -7.77 -5.09 -8.07
CA TYR A 214 -7.49 -6.38 -8.67
C TYR A 214 -6.37 -7.13 -7.94
N ILE A 215 -5.30 -6.42 -7.53
CA ILE A 215 -4.24 -7.04 -6.73
C ILE A 215 -4.81 -7.56 -5.40
N ASP A 216 -5.62 -6.78 -4.70
CA ASP A 216 -6.27 -7.19 -3.45
C ASP A 216 -7.20 -8.41 -3.64
N GLU A 217 -7.88 -8.49 -4.79
CA GLU A 217 -8.70 -9.66 -5.16
C GLU A 217 -7.85 -10.91 -5.34
N VAL A 218 -6.68 -10.83 -6.00
CA VAL A 218 -5.78 -11.97 -6.14
C VAL A 218 -5.20 -12.39 -4.79
N TYR A 219 -4.83 -11.44 -3.92
CA TYR A 219 -4.43 -11.76 -2.56
C TYR A 219 -5.53 -12.47 -1.78
N ALA A 220 -6.77 -12.03 -1.89
CA ALA A 220 -7.89 -12.70 -1.23
C ALA A 220 -8.16 -14.11 -1.81
N LYS A 221 -8.05 -14.27 -3.13
CA LYS A 221 -8.29 -15.53 -3.83
C LYS A 221 -7.31 -16.62 -3.41
N TYR A 222 -6.03 -16.29 -3.22
CA TYR A 222 -4.97 -17.24 -2.88
C TYR A 222 -4.52 -17.16 -1.41
N ASP A 223 -5.32 -16.54 -0.53
CA ASP A 223 -5.04 -16.53 0.91
C ASP A 223 -5.25 -17.94 1.51
N GLU A 224 -6.41 -18.54 1.24
CA GLU A 224 -6.77 -19.90 1.65
C GLU A 224 -6.88 -20.76 0.37
N ILE A 225 -5.83 -21.55 0.07
CA ILE A 225 -5.72 -22.31 -1.19
C ILE A 225 -6.36 -23.70 -1.12
N GLU A 226 -6.79 -24.16 0.05
CA GLU A 226 -7.31 -25.50 0.28
C GLU A 226 -8.49 -25.82 -0.66
N GLU A 227 -9.45 -24.91 -0.78
CA GLU A 227 -10.60 -25.09 -1.68
C GLU A 227 -10.19 -25.15 -3.15
N LEU A 228 -9.18 -24.36 -3.56
CA LEU A 228 -8.66 -24.34 -4.93
C LEU A 228 -7.88 -25.62 -5.27
N LEU A 229 -7.18 -26.19 -4.28
CA LEU A 229 -6.49 -27.47 -4.41
C LEU A 229 -7.51 -28.62 -4.53
N GLU A 230 -8.57 -28.60 -3.73
CA GLU A 230 -9.63 -29.60 -3.76
C GLU A 230 -10.46 -29.56 -5.06
N SER A 231 -10.76 -28.36 -5.58
CA SER A 231 -11.48 -28.20 -6.85
C SER A 231 -10.63 -28.56 -8.08
N GLY A 232 -9.30 -28.55 -7.92
CA GLY A 232 -8.36 -28.70 -9.03
C GLY A 232 -8.15 -27.43 -9.85
N ASP A 233 -8.71 -26.29 -9.42
CA ASP A 233 -8.50 -24.99 -10.07
C ASP A 233 -7.09 -24.44 -9.83
N PHE A 234 -6.37 -24.98 -8.85
CA PHE A 234 -4.98 -24.67 -8.56
C PHE A 234 -4.17 -25.94 -8.26
N SER A 235 -2.95 -26.00 -8.78
CA SER A 235 -1.98 -27.05 -8.51
C SER A 235 -0.68 -26.42 -8.02
N LEU A 236 -0.37 -26.64 -6.73
CA LEU A 236 0.84 -26.10 -6.12
C LEU A 236 2.11 -26.68 -6.75
N GLU A 237 2.06 -27.95 -7.18
CA GLU A 237 3.18 -28.63 -7.84
C GLU A 237 3.46 -27.99 -9.22
N ASP A 238 2.43 -27.83 -10.05
CA ASP A 238 2.58 -27.22 -11.38
C ASP A 238 3.03 -25.76 -11.29
N PHE A 239 2.48 -25.02 -10.34
CA PHE A 239 2.90 -23.65 -10.06
C PHE A 239 4.38 -23.58 -9.68
N THR A 240 4.82 -24.39 -8.72
CA THR A 240 6.21 -24.39 -8.23
C THR A 240 7.19 -24.83 -9.32
N LYS A 241 6.80 -25.84 -10.10
CA LYS A 241 7.57 -26.30 -11.26
C LYS A 241 7.70 -25.19 -12.29
N ARG A 242 6.60 -24.56 -12.68
CA ARG A 242 6.61 -23.48 -13.67
C ARG A 242 7.44 -22.29 -13.22
N LEU A 243 7.33 -21.92 -11.95
CA LEU A 243 8.14 -20.86 -11.36
C LEU A 243 9.64 -21.18 -11.45
N SER A 244 10.02 -22.41 -11.11
CA SER A 244 11.40 -22.87 -11.17
C SER A 244 11.94 -22.90 -12.60
N GLU A 245 11.14 -23.34 -13.57
CA GLU A 245 11.49 -23.32 -14.99
C GLU A 245 11.76 -21.90 -15.50
N ILE A 246 10.92 -20.92 -15.13
CA ILE A 246 11.13 -19.52 -15.54
C ILE A 246 12.45 -18.98 -14.97
N LYS A 247 12.71 -19.21 -13.68
CA LYS A 247 13.95 -18.76 -13.03
C LYS A 247 15.17 -19.41 -13.65
N GLN A 248 15.13 -20.71 -13.90
CA GLN A 248 16.23 -21.44 -14.54
C GLN A 248 16.48 -20.94 -15.96
N PHE A 249 15.41 -20.71 -16.74
CA PHE A 249 15.55 -20.16 -18.09
C PHE A 249 16.22 -18.77 -18.06
N ILE A 250 15.85 -17.91 -17.11
CA ILE A 250 16.50 -16.59 -16.93
C ILE A 250 17.99 -16.75 -16.63
N VAL A 251 18.36 -17.66 -15.73
CA VAL A 251 19.77 -17.95 -15.40
C VAL A 251 20.53 -18.46 -16.62
N ASP A 252 19.96 -19.41 -17.36
CA ASP A 252 20.60 -19.99 -18.55
C ASP A 252 20.83 -18.92 -19.63
N VAL A 253 19.84 -18.06 -19.87
CA VAL A 253 19.96 -16.91 -20.79
C VAL A 253 21.08 -15.96 -20.35
N ASP A 254 21.11 -15.61 -19.06
CA ASP A 254 22.10 -14.65 -18.57
C ASP A 254 23.52 -15.22 -18.56
N MET A 255 23.69 -16.53 -18.36
CA MET A 255 24.97 -17.22 -18.52
C MET A 255 25.49 -17.22 -19.96
N HIS A 256 24.62 -17.07 -20.97
CA HIS A 256 25.03 -17.04 -22.37
C HIS A 256 25.65 -15.70 -22.80
N ASN A 257 25.03 -14.58 -22.44
CA ASN A 257 25.50 -13.26 -22.89
C ASN A 257 25.25 -12.10 -21.92
N GLU A 258 24.88 -12.37 -20.67
CA GLU A 258 24.60 -11.36 -19.64
C GLU A 258 23.51 -10.34 -20.03
N SER A 259 22.66 -10.67 -21.01
CA SER A 259 21.65 -9.74 -21.54
C SER A 259 20.57 -9.39 -20.52
N ILE A 260 20.21 -10.30 -19.61
CA ILE A 260 19.27 -10.01 -18.54
C ILE A 260 19.90 -9.05 -17.53
N SER A 261 21.14 -9.31 -17.13
CA SER A 261 21.94 -8.46 -16.26
C SER A 261 22.14 -7.05 -16.84
N LYS A 262 22.32 -6.94 -18.16
CA LYS A 262 22.53 -5.68 -18.87
C LYS A 262 21.24 -4.87 -19.05
N PHE A 263 20.12 -5.50 -19.40
CA PHE A 263 18.91 -4.79 -19.84
C PHE A 263 17.70 -4.89 -18.91
N ALA A 264 17.61 -5.93 -18.07
CA ALA A 264 16.46 -6.17 -17.21
C ALA A 264 16.76 -6.02 -15.71
N SER A 265 17.98 -6.34 -15.27
CA SER A 265 18.40 -6.26 -13.86
C SER A 265 18.17 -4.85 -13.29
N GLY A 266 17.42 -4.78 -12.18
CA GLY A 266 17.01 -3.52 -11.55
C GLY A 266 15.97 -2.70 -12.33
N SER A 267 15.56 -3.09 -13.53
CA SER A 267 14.51 -2.43 -14.32
C SER A 267 13.18 -3.18 -14.17
N ASN A 268 12.29 -2.71 -13.30
CA ASN A 268 10.99 -3.37 -13.08
C ASN A 268 10.18 -3.51 -14.37
N ASN A 269 10.25 -2.51 -15.27
CA ASN A 269 9.47 -2.54 -16.50
C ASN A 269 9.96 -3.63 -17.46
N ASN A 270 11.27 -3.68 -17.67
CA ASN A 270 11.87 -4.64 -18.59
C ASN A 270 11.79 -6.05 -18.02
N TYR A 271 12.06 -6.20 -16.71
CA TYR A 271 11.97 -7.49 -16.03
C TYR A 271 10.54 -8.03 -16.00
N TYR A 272 9.54 -7.17 -15.77
CA TYR A 272 8.13 -7.56 -15.85
C TYR A 272 7.78 -8.10 -17.24
N THR A 273 8.17 -7.38 -18.30
CA THR A 273 7.86 -7.79 -19.68
C THR A 273 8.61 -9.08 -20.06
N LEU A 274 9.88 -9.22 -19.66
CA LEU A 274 10.66 -10.44 -19.83
C LEU A 274 10.00 -11.64 -19.15
N TRP A 275 9.67 -11.50 -17.87
CA TRP A 275 9.01 -12.54 -17.07
C TRP A 275 7.69 -12.98 -17.70
N ALA A 276 6.87 -12.01 -18.11
CA ALA A 276 5.61 -12.28 -18.80
C ALA A 276 5.83 -13.03 -20.12
N TYR A 277 6.83 -12.64 -20.92
CA TYR A 277 7.15 -13.31 -22.17
C TYR A 277 7.55 -14.77 -21.94
N ILE A 278 8.47 -15.03 -21.01
CA ILE A 278 8.95 -16.39 -20.73
C ILE A 278 7.79 -17.27 -20.27
N HIS A 279 6.95 -16.76 -19.36
CA HIS A 279 5.81 -17.52 -18.87
C HIS A 279 4.78 -17.81 -19.98
N LEU A 280 4.41 -16.82 -20.78
CA LEU A 280 3.29 -16.94 -21.73
C LEU A 280 3.68 -17.57 -23.07
N ASN A 281 4.92 -17.36 -23.54
CA ASN A 281 5.39 -17.90 -24.82
C ASN A 281 6.22 -19.18 -24.67
N ASN A 282 6.70 -19.48 -23.46
CA ASN A 282 7.47 -20.67 -23.14
C ASN A 282 8.63 -20.96 -24.13
N PRO A 283 9.59 -20.02 -24.29
CA PRO A 283 10.73 -20.23 -25.19
C PRO A 283 11.54 -21.46 -24.78
N GLN A 284 12.01 -22.24 -25.76
CA GLN A 284 12.66 -23.53 -25.51
C GLN A 284 14.19 -23.46 -25.50
N ASN A 285 14.79 -22.52 -26.25
CA ASN A 285 16.25 -22.43 -26.39
C ASN A 285 16.78 -21.13 -25.74
N PRO A 286 17.42 -21.21 -24.56
CA PRO A 286 18.01 -20.06 -23.89
C PRO A 286 19.03 -19.30 -24.73
N ALA A 287 19.87 -20.00 -25.51
CA ALA A 287 20.92 -19.37 -26.31
C ALA A 287 20.35 -18.53 -27.46
N ASP A 288 19.38 -19.07 -28.19
CA ASP A 288 18.72 -18.35 -29.29
C ASP A 288 17.95 -17.14 -28.75
N PHE A 289 17.23 -17.33 -27.63
CA PHE A 289 16.54 -16.25 -26.96
C PHE A 289 17.50 -15.15 -26.48
N ALA A 290 18.65 -15.52 -25.89
CA ALA A 290 19.65 -14.57 -25.42
C ALA A 290 20.14 -13.64 -26.53
N ILE A 291 20.46 -14.20 -27.71
CA ILE A 291 20.92 -13.44 -28.88
C ILE A 291 19.82 -12.50 -29.38
N ALA A 292 18.60 -13.00 -29.54
CA ALA A 292 17.47 -12.20 -30.02
C ALA A 292 17.08 -11.10 -29.02
N TYR A 293 17.06 -11.42 -27.72
CA TYR A 293 16.76 -10.47 -26.64
C TYR A 293 17.81 -9.35 -26.55
N GLU A 294 19.10 -9.69 -26.62
CA GLU A 294 20.16 -8.67 -26.66
C GLU A 294 20.03 -7.77 -27.89
N ALA A 295 19.88 -8.35 -29.08
CA ALA A 295 19.76 -7.58 -30.32
C ALA A 295 18.57 -6.60 -30.27
N PHE A 296 17.43 -7.05 -29.73
CA PHE A 296 16.25 -6.20 -29.55
C PHE A 296 16.49 -5.10 -28.52
N MET A 297 16.97 -5.44 -27.32
CA MET A 297 17.15 -4.49 -26.23
C MET A 297 18.27 -3.48 -26.48
N GLU A 298 19.30 -3.83 -27.26
CA GLU A 298 20.31 -2.88 -27.73
C GLU A 298 19.69 -1.78 -28.58
N LYS A 299 18.81 -2.12 -29.54
CA LYS A 299 18.09 -1.12 -30.33
C LYS A 299 17.18 -0.26 -29.45
N VAL A 300 16.43 -0.89 -28.53
CA VAL A 300 15.55 -0.18 -27.58
C VAL A 300 16.33 0.85 -26.75
N SER A 301 17.53 0.48 -26.28
CA SER A 301 18.38 1.37 -25.48
C SER A 301 18.89 2.59 -26.26
N LYS A 302 19.05 2.47 -27.57
CA LYS A 302 19.58 3.49 -28.48
C LYS A 302 18.49 4.31 -29.19
N VAL A 303 17.20 4.04 -28.97
CA VAL A 303 16.09 4.73 -29.67
C VAL A 303 16.24 6.25 -29.67
N LYS A 304 16.67 6.85 -28.55
CA LYS A 304 16.85 8.31 -28.49
C LYS A 304 17.95 8.79 -29.44
N GLU A 305 19.09 8.11 -29.46
CA GLU A 305 20.22 8.44 -30.34
C GLU A 305 19.83 8.26 -31.82
N MET A 306 19.12 7.18 -32.13
CA MET A 306 18.59 6.91 -33.47
C MET A 306 17.59 7.97 -33.92
N GLN A 307 16.70 8.44 -33.02
CA GLN A 307 15.77 9.53 -33.30
C GLN A 307 16.50 10.84 -33.59
N ASP A 308 17.51 11.18 -32.79
CA ASP A 308 18.32 12.40 -32.95
C ASP A 308 19.14 12.37 -34.25
N ALA A 309 19.57 11.18 -34.69
CA ALA A 309 20.27 10.96 -35.95
C ALA A 309 19.35 10.88 -37.19
N GLY A 310 18.03 10.85 -37.00
CA GLY A 310 17.06 10.70 -38.09
C GLY A 310 17.05 9.30 -38.73
N GLU A 311 17.46 8.28 -37.98
CA GLU A 311 17.45 6.88 -38.44
C GLU A 311 16.04 6.29 -38.45
N VAL A 312 15.81 5.33 -39.35
CA VAL A 312 14.56 4.56 -39.38
C VAL A 312 14.60 3.53 -38.26
N ILE A 313 13.62 3.59 -37.36
CA ILE A 313 13.50 2.70 -36.20
C ILE A 313 12.38 1.70 -36.47
N GLU A 314 12.64 0.43 -36.20
CA GLU A 314 11.63 -0.64 -36.24
C GLU A 314 10.44 -0.30 -35.34
N GLU A 315 9.23 -0.56 -35.81
CA GLU A 315 7.99 -0.17 -35.12
C GLU A 315 7.91 -0.78 -33.71
N ASP A 316 8.22 -2.06 -33.56
CA ASP A 316 8.21 -2.74 -32.26
C ASP A 316 9.25 -2.15 -31.29
N VAL A 317 10.45 -1.81 -31.77
CA VAL A 317 11.49 -1.16 -30.96
C VAL A 317 11.00 0.20 -30.43
N LEU A 318 10.38 0.99 -31.30
CA LEU A 318 9.83 2.30 -30.94
C LEU A 318 8.65 2.15 -29.96
N ASN A 319 7.75 1.20 -30.21
CA ASN A 319 6.61 0.90 -29.35
C ASN A 319 7.05 0.47 -27.95
N TYR A 320 8.05 -0.41 -27.86
CA TYR A 320 8.61 -0.82 -26.57
C TYR A 320 9.20 0.37 -25.81
N SER A 321 10.01 1.20 -26.49
CA SER A 321 10.66 2.37 -25.87
C SER A 321 9.64 3.42 -25.39
N ASN A 322 8.60 3.69 -26.19
CA ASN A 322 7.54 4.64 -25.84
C ASN A 322 6.72 4.16 -24.65
N ASN A 323 6.37 2.88 -24.62
CA ASN A 323 5.63 2.27 -23.52
C ASN A 323 6.50 1.99 -22.29
N SER A 324 7.81 2.24 -22.36
CA SER A 324 8.73 2.19 -21.21
C SER A 324 8.87 3.54 -20.49
N LYS A 325 8.06 4.54 -20.86
CA LYS A 325 8.03 5.89 -20.26
C LYS A 325 6.61 6.21 -19.72
N GLY A 326 6.52 7.01 -18.66
CA GLY A 326 5.24 7.45 -18.09
C GLY A 326 4.56 6.37 -17.23
N ALA A 327 3.30 6.04 -17.54
CA ALA A 327 2.46 5.08 -16.79
C ALA A 327 2.83 3.62 -17.09
N VAL A 328 4.10 3.27 -16.85
CA VAL A 328 4.73 2.01 -17.27
C VAL A 328 4.15 0.76 -16.62
N THR A 329 3.50 0.90 -15.47
CA THR A 329 2.89 -0.20 -14.71
C THR A 329 1.44 -0.47 -15.14
N ASP A 330 0.85 0.39 -15.94
CA ASP A 330 -0.53 0.23 -16.40
C ASP A 330 -0.63 -0.88 -17.44
N LEU A 331 -1.78 -1.55 -17.46
CA LEU A 331 -2.02 -2.73 -18.30
C LEU A 331 -1.82 -2.47 -19.81
N PRO A 332 -2.27 -1.33 -20.40
CA PRO A 332 -2.03 -1.05 -21.82
C PRO A 332 -0.53 -0.99 -22.15
N GLN A 333 0.27 -0.29 -21.35
CA GLN A 333 1.71 -0.14 -21.59
C GLN A 333 2.43 -1.47 -21.43
N ARG A 334 2.03 -2.30 -20.44
CA ARG A 334 2.52 -3.68 -20.28
C ARG A 334 2.20 -4.55 -21.50
N ARG A 335 0.97 -4.45 -22.03
CA ARG A 335 0.52 -5.14 -23.25
C ARG A 335 1.38 -4.77 -24.44
N GLU A 336 1.54 -3.48 -24.71
CA GLU A 336 2.31 -3.01 -25.87
C GLU A 336 3.78 -3.42 -25.80
N ARG A 337 4.41 -3.37 -24.61
CA ARG A 337 5.79 -3.87 -24.47
C ARG A 337 5.90 -5.37 -24.70
N LEU A 338 4.94 -6.16 -24.21
CA LEU A 338 4.92 -7.60 -24.42
C LEU A 338 4.69 -7.95 -25.90
N LEU A 339 3.77 -7.25 -26.58
CA LEU A 339 3.51 -7.44 -28.00
C LEU A 339 4.74 -7.11 -28.84
N ALA A 340 5.37 -5.95 -28.59
CA ALA A 340 6.59 -5.55 -29.27
C ALA A 340 7.73 -6.59 -29.11
N LEU A 341 7.92 -7.10 -27.89
CA LEU A 341 8.91 -8.15 -27.64
C LEU A 341 8.56 -9.45 -28.37
N THR A 342 7.29 -9.84 -28.34
CA THR A 342 6.79 -11.07 -29.00
C THR A 342 6.90 -11.04 -30.51
N ASN A 343 6.70 -9.88 -31.13
CA ASN A 343 6.87 -9.75 -32.57
C ASN A 343 8.33 -9.78 -33.01
N SER A 344 9.25 -9.47 -32.09
CA SER A 344 10.67 -9.29 -32.39
C SER A 344 11.54 -10.51 -32.07
N ILE A 345 11.05 -11.44 -31.24
CA ILE A 345 11.73 -12.66 -30.76
C ILE A 345 10.79 -13.84 -30.86
#